data_AF-A0A973KZC4-F1
#
_entry.id   AF-A0A973KZC4-F1
#
_cell.length_a   1.000
_cell.length_b   1.000
_cell.length_c   1.000
_cell.angle_alpha   90.00
_cell.angle_beta   90.00
_cell.angle_gamma   90.00
#
_symmetry.space_group_name_H-M   'P 1'
#
loop_
_entity.id
_entity.type
_entity.pdbx_description
1 polymer ?
#
loop_
_entity_poly.entity_id
_entity_poly.type
_entity_poly.pdbx_seq_one_letter_code
_entity_poly.pdbx_strand_id
1 'polypeptide(L)' 'MTHPSSDPAHPARIARRTVLVAAGAALAAAPLLRPSHASATPAAAGCVSLDDPAKKEIAMKLVSSAENSSLDWKAQY' A
#
# COMPACT_ATOMS: atom_id res chain seq x y z
N MET A 1 55.25 -26.25 26.04
CA MET A 1 54.18 -25.28 26.33
C MET A 1 53.85 -24.55 25.03
N THR A 2 52.86 -25.03 24.27
CA THR A 2 52.37 -24.36 23.05
C THR A 2 51.01 -23.74 23.37
N HIS A 3 50.90 -22.43 23.20
CA HIS A 3 49.66 -21.68 23.38
C HIS A 3 48.69 -21.99 22.24
N PRO A 4 47.38 -22.20 22.50
CA PRO A 4 46.39 -22.22 21.43
C PRO A 4 46.15 -20.78 20.94
N SER A 5 46.44 -20.52 19.66
CA SER A 5 45.93 -19.33 18.97
C SER A 5 44.44 -19.52 18.69
N SER A 6 43.61 -18.65 19.25
CA SER A 6 42.17 -18.59 18.97
C SER A 6 41.92 -18.10 17.53
N ASP A 7 41.15 -18.88 16.76
CA ASP A 7 40.77 -18.57 15.37
C ASP A 7 39.58 -17.57 15.32
N PRO A 8 39.73 -16.38 14.70
CA PRO A 8 38.68 -15.35 14.62
C PRO A 8 37.60 -15.62 13.55
N ALA A 9 37.61 -16.78 12.87
CA ALA A 9 36.70 -17.05 11.75
C ALA A 9 35.25 -17.41 12.13
N HIS A 10 34.99 -17.73 13.41
CA HIS A 10 33.66 -18.14 13.90
C HIS A 10 32.57 -17.03 13.90
N PRO A 11 32.82 -15.79 14.38
CA PRO A 11 31.79 -14.75 14.45
C PRO A 11 31.30 -14.26 13.07
N ALA A 12 32.20 -14.19 12.08
CA ALA A 12 31.87 -13.70 10.74
C ALA A 12 30.91 -14.63 9.97
N ARG A 13 30.95 -15.93 10.25
CA ARG A 13 30.12 -16.94 9.58
C ARG A 13 28.67 -16.92 10.10
N ILE A 14 28.47 -16.59 11.37
CA ILE A 14 27.14 -16.52 12.01
C ILE A 14 26.40 -15.27 11.53
N ALA A 15 27.08 -14.12 11.47
CA ALA A 15 26.50 -12.84 11.02
C ALA A 15 26.02 -12.85 9.56
N ARG A 16 26.71 -13.57 8.66
CA ARG A 16 26.31 -13.69 7.25
C ARG A 16 25.04 -14.53 7.08
N ARG A 17 24.84 -15.51 7.97
CA ARG A 17 23.73 -16.46 7.90
C ARG A 17 22.40 -15.84 8.36
N THR A 18 22.46 -14.90 9.32
CA THR A 18 21.29 -14.15 9.79
C THR A 18 20.81 -13.11 8.77
N VAL A 19 21.72 -12.44 8.06
CA VAL A 19 21.36 -11.45 7.02
C VAL A 19 20.61 -12.09 5.85
N LEU A 20 21.02 -13.28 5.41
CA LEU A 20 20.35 -13.99 4.30
C LEU A 20 18.91 -14.43 4.64
N VAL A 21 18.65 -14.83 5.89
CA VAL A 21 17.31 -15.25 6.33
C VAL A 21 16.36 -14.06 6.41
N ALA A 22 16.81 -12.91 6.91
CA ALA A 22 16.00 -11.69 6.97
C ALA A 22 15.65 -11.15 5.57
N ALA A 23 16.59 -11.21 4.61
CA ALA A 23 16.35 -10.79 3.23
C ALA A 23 15.38 -11.72 2.49
N GLY A 24 15.45 -13.04 2.72
CA GLY A 24 14.55 -14.02 2.10
C GLY A 24 13.10 -13.89 2.58
N ALA A 25 12.88 -13.58 3.86
CA ALA A 25 11.54 -13.42 4.42
C ALA A 25 10.81 -12.16 3.90
N ALA A 26 11.54 -11.06 3.67
CA ALA A 26 10.97 -9.81 3.16
C ALA A 26 10.47 -9.92 1.69
N LEU A 27 11.13 -10.72 0.86
CA LEU A 27 10.74 -10.93 -0.55
C LEU A 27 9.50 -11.81 -0.71
N ALA A 28 9.20 -12.69 0.24
CA ALA A 28 8.07 -13.62 0.17
C ALA A 28 6.70 -12.98 0.56
N ALA A 29 6.71 -11.90 1.35
CA ALA A 29 5.48 -11.21 1.79
C ALA A 29 5.00 -10.11 0.82
N ALA A 30 5.84 -9.70 -0.13
CA ALA A 30 5.54 -8.64 -1.09
C ALA A 30 4.27 -8.85 -1.96
N PRO A 31 3.87 -10.08 -2.37
CA PRO A 31 2.68 -10.26 -3.20
C PRO A 31 1.37 -10.01 -2.46
N LEU A 32 1.35 -10.22 -1.13
CA LEU A 32 0.14 -10.12 -0.31
C LEU A 32 -0.26 -8.67 0.03
N LEU A 33 0.67 -7.73 -0.16
CA LEU A 33 0.44 -6.31 0.13
C LEU A 33 0.03 -5.50 -1.11
N ARG A 34 -0.16 -6.16 -2.26
CA ARG A 34 -0.61 -5.49 -3.48
C ARG A 34 -2.14 -5.50 -3.53
N PRO A 35 -2.81 -4.34 -3.38
CA PRO A 35 -4.23 -4.27 -3.65
C PRO A 35 -4.46 -4.62 -5.12
N SER A 36 -5.32 -5.60 -5.38
CA SER A 36 -5.79 -5.89 -6.74
C SER A 36 -6.53 -4.67 -7.27
N HIS A 37 -5.86 -3.87 -8.09
CA HIS A 37 -6.48 -2.73 -8.75
C HIS A 37 -7.36 -3.27 -9.88
N ALA A 38 -8.66 -3.39 -9.62
CA ALA A 38 -9.62 -3.72 -10.66
C ALA A 38 -9.56 -2.63 -11.73
N SER A 39 -9.06 -2.98 -12.92
CA SER A 39 -9.05 -2.07 -14.06
C SER A 39 -10.47 -1.98 -14.60
N ALA A 40 -11.21 -0.97 -14.17
CA ALA A 40 -12.46 -0.61 -14.82
C ALA A 40 -12.11 -0.03 -16.20
N THR A 41 -12.38 -0.80 -17.27
CA THR A 41 -12.39 -0.24 -18.63
C THR A 41 -13.41 0.90 -18.64
N PRO A 42 -13.02 2.14 -18.97
CA PRO A 42 -14.00 3.21 -19.09
C PRO A 42 -14.93 2.81 -20.23
N ALA A 43 -16.16 2.43 -19.89
CA ALA A 43 -17.21 2.33 -20.88
C ALA A 43 -17.28 3.68 -21.57
N ALA A 44 -17.39 3.72 -22.90
CA ALA A 44 -17.58 4.93 -23.69
C ALA A 44 -18.92 5.66 -23.38
N ALA A 45 -19.52 5.41 -22.21
CA ALA A 45 -20.60 6.17 -21.61
C ALA A 45 -20.06 7.50 -21.08
N GLY A 46 -19.66 8.36 -22.02
CA GLY A 46 -19.61 9.81 -21.88
C GLY A 46 -18.68 10.34 -20.79
N CYS A 47 -17.70 11.11 -21.23
CA CYS A 47 -17.10 12.20 -20.47
C CYS A 47 -18.18 13.27 -20.17
N VAL A 48 -19.27 12.90 -19.50
CA VAL A 48 -20.32 13.84 -19.09
C VAL A 48 -19.68 14.75 -18.06
N SER A 49 -19.66 16.03 -18.38
CA SER A 49 -19.07 17.10 -17.55
C SER A 49 -19.70 17.12 -16.17
N LEU A 50 -19.01 17.75 -15.22
CA LEU A 50 -19.52 18.00 -13.87
C LEU A 50 -20.75 18.94 -13.86
N ASP A 51 -21.06 19.53 -15.02
CA ASP A 51 -22.25 20.36 -15.22
C ASP A 51 -23.55 19.56 -15.28
N ASP A 52 -23.48 18.25 -15.50
CA ASP A 52 -24.67 17.40 -15.39
C ASP A 52 -25.18 17.42 -13.94
N PRO A 53 -26.48 17.73 -13.71
CA PRO A 53 -27.00 17.91 -12.37
C PRO A 53 -26.91 16.65 -11.51
N ALA A 54 -27.03 15.46 -12.11
CA ALA A 54 -26.88 14.21 -11.37
C ALA A 54 -25.41 13.97 -10.98
N LYS A 55 -24.46 14.23 -11.88
CA LYS A 55 -23.02 14.17 -11.56
C LYS A 55 -22.59 15.22 -10.55
N LYS A 56 -23.14 16.43 -10.61
CA LYS A 56 -22.89 17.48 -9.62
C LYS A 56 -23.35 17.05 -8.24
N GLU A 57 -24.55 16.50 -8.11
CA GLU A 57 -25.04 15.94 -6.84
C GLU A 57 -24.11 14.84 -6.31
N ILE A 58 -23.67 13.91 -7.17
CA ILE A 58 -22.71 12.87 -6.75
C ILE A 58 -21.40 13.48 -6.27
N ALA A 59 -20.86 14.48 -6.98
CA ALA A 59 -19.62 15.14 -6.58
C ALA A 59 -19.75 15.86 -5.24
N MET A 60 -20.87 16.56 -4.99
CA MET A 60 -21.14 17.19 -3.69
C MET A 60 -21.19 16.17 -2.55
N LYS A 61 -21.82 15.01 -2.77
CA LYS A 61 -21.86 13.92 -1.79
C LYS A 61 -20.48 13.34 -1.50
N LEU A 62 -19.64 13.18 -2.53
CA LEU A 62 -18.28 12.68 -2.36
C LEU A 62 -17.45 13.61 -1.46
N VAL A 63 -17.54 14.92 -1.68
CA VAL A 63 -16.90 15.92 -0.81
C VAL A 63 -17.39 15.78 0.63
N SER A 64 -18.71 15.75 0.85
CA SER A 64 -19.28 15.58 2.20
C SER A 64 -18.86 14.26 2.86
N SER A 65 -18.74 13.17 2.10
CA SER A 65 -18.33 11.87 2.64
C SER A 65 -16.89 11.89 3.14
N ALA A 66 -16.01 12.61 2.44
CA ALA A 66 -14.60 12.74 2.82
C ALA A 66 -14.42 13.64 4.03
N GLU A 67 -15.21 14.72 4.14
CA GLU A 67 -15.05 15.71 5.21
C GLU A 67 -15.87 15.42 6.45
N ASN A 68 -17.04 14.79 6.30
CA ASN A 68 -18.04 14.66 7.36
C ASN A 68 -18.56 13.23 7.53
N SER A 69 -18.02 12.24 6.79
CA SER A 69 -18.49 10.84 6.82
C SER A 69 -20.01 10.71 6.58
N SER A 70 -20.58 11.64 5.82
CA SER A 70 -22.01 11.71 5.49
C SER A 70 -22.20 11.95 4.00
N LEU A 71 -23.31 11.46 3.44
CA LEU A 71 -23.71 11.77 2.07
C LEU A 71 -24.65 12.97 2.00
N ASP A 72 -25.08 13.53 3.13
CA ASP A 72 -25.97 14.68 3.15
C ASP A 72 -25.19 15.99 3.17
N TRP A 73 -24.74 16.42 1.99
CA TRP A 73 -24.02 17.68 1.83
C TRP A 73 -24.89 18.91 2.12
N LYS A 74 -26.22 18.80 1.99
CA LYS A 74 -27.14 19.92 2.18
C LYS A 74 -27.28 20.30 3.65
N ALA A 75 -27.04 19.37 4.56
CA ALA A 75 -26.99 19.64 6.00
C ALA A 75 -25.83 20.54 6.44
N GLN A 76 -24.88 20.84 5.55
CA GLN A 76 -23.72 21.69 5.83
C GLN A 76 -23.92 23.16 5.45
N TYR A 77 -25.09 23.51 4.95
CA TYR A 77 -25.53 24.88 4.67
C TYR A 77 -26.61 25.29 5.67
#